data_AF-A0A7J7N807-F1
#
_entry.id   AF-A0A7J7N807-F1
#
_cell.length_a   1.000
_cell.length_b   1.000
_cell.length_c   1.000
_cell.angle_alpha   90.00
_cell.angle_beta   90.00
_cell.angle_gamma   90.00
#
_symmetry.space_group_name_H-M   'P 1'
#
loop_
_entity.id
_entity.type
_entity.pdbx_description
1 polymer ?
#
loop_
_entity_poly.entity_id
_entity_poly.type
_entity_poly.pdbx_seq_one_letter_code
_entity_poly.pdbx_strand_id
1 'polypeptide(L)'
;MDLYTLCVWLPFLLLLPLISQFIRNKRGVIRSRPPPSPSRIYIIARMFGNLLHRSLTQLSKKHGPVMLLQLGSVPVLVVPSAEVTREVLKTHDHVFCNRPVLEGFRKHLYNFKDVALSTNGEYWRQMRKISVLELLSAKNVHSFRSVRVQEVENMIKSISLASSCVVNLNEKINLLLHTVILRITLGTSYEGKEFESGGNLSELLHGAIAMMGTFSVLSLFPYVGRVIALFTGLQQKLDKNFNELDTLLQQAVDEHSDPDRHTGEYEDIVDVLLRLEKEQFGEIHLTKDHIKAIIMIQVVPYLYGQCTMSELVKNLKVMKKVQEEVRRCVGKKEKVDENDLDQLHFLKMVIKESLRIHSPGSVLIPRECMSHYIIDGYDIYPKTWVLINIWAIARDPVSWKNPEEFLPERAEYSVGHHNNFSGYGTEGEWRSGIDISGETEVVLSEQHRSIRCYNCVPLALVVPKGGSSSKRRHKDRVTGESDGEEIEGGEGRGHEGSVEPSRDEREEGEQSDNSESLTGLRGAACSVLAQEKARLD
;
A
#
# COMPACT_ATOMS: atom_id res chain seq x y z
N MET A 1 -4.03 10.08 -45.93
CA MET A 1 -5.40 10.63 -45.77
C MET A 1 -5.42 11.92 -46.55
N ASP A 2 -6.18 11.96 -47.63
CA ASP A 2 -6.20 13.13 -48.51
C ASP A 2 -6.79 14.34 -47.79
N LEU A 3 -6.22 15.53 -48.02
CA LEU A 3 -6.68 16.80 -47.44
C LEU A 3 -8.20 17.00 -47.60
N TYR A 4 -8.75 16.44 -48.67
CA TYR A 4 -10.18 16.41 -48.97
C TYR A 4 -11.01 15.65 -47.92
N THR A 5 -10.51 14.51 -47.43
CA THR A 5 -11.19 13.74 -46.38
C THR A 5 -11.22 14.51 -45.07
N LEU A 6 -10.12 15.18 -44.68
CA LEU A 6 -10.06 16.04 -43.50
C LEU A 6 -11.05 17.21 -43.55
N CYS A 7 -11.18 17.87 -44.70
CA CYS A 7 -12.13 18.97 -44.89
C CYS A 7 -13.60 18.54 -44.80
N VAL A 8 -13.94 17.30 -45.20
CA VAL A 8 -15.31 16.78 -45.13
C VAL A 8 -15.72 16.41 -43.70
N TRP A 9 -14.79 15.90 -42.88
CA TRP A 9 -15.08 15.50 -41.48
C TRP A 9 -15.03 16.67 -40.47
N LEU A 10 -14.31 17.75 -40.80
CA LEU A 10 -14.18 18.95 -39.96
C LEU A 10 -15.52 19.59 -39.54
N PRO A 11 -16.50 19.83 -40.44
CA PRO A 11 -17.79 20.41 -40.05
C PRO A 11 -18.61 19.47 -39.16
N PHE A 12 -18.55 18.16 -39.36
CA PHE A 12 -19.21 17.18 -38.49
C PHE A 12 -18.60 17.17 -37.08
N LEU A 13 -17.27 17.24 -36.97
CA LEU A 13 -16.56 17.37 -35.70
C LEU A 13 -16.94 18.66 -34.95
N LEU A 14 -17.16 19.76 -35.66
CA LEU A 14 -17.58 21.04 -35.08
C LEU A 14 -19.08 21.09 -34.70
N LEU A 15 -19.93 20.28 -35.36
CA LEU A 15 -21.37 20.21 -35.07
C LEU A 15 -21.73 19.28 -33.89
N LEU A 16 -20.93 18.25 -33.62
CA LEU A 16 -21.11 17.35 -32.47
C LEU A 16 -21.25 18.07 -31.11
N PRO A 17 -20.42 19.07 -30.74
CA PRO A 17 -20.59 19.78 -29.47
C PRO A 17 -21.87 20.61 -29.41
N LEU A 18 -22.30 21.21 -30.53
CA LEU A 18 -23.54 21.99 -30.63
C LEU A 18 -24.79 21.11 -30.47
N ILE A 19 -24.80 19.94 -31.10
CA ILE A 19 -25.87 18.94 -30.95
C ILE A 19 -25.90 18.41 -29.51
N SER A 20 -24.73 18.17 -28.89
CA SER A 20 -24.67 17.75 -27.48
C SER A 20 -25.23 18.83 -26.53
N GLN A 21 -24.95 20.11 -26.79
CA GLN A 21 -25.51 21.23 -26.03
C GLN A 21 -27.03 21.34 -26.21
N PHE A 22 -27.52 21.15 -27.43
CA PHE A 22 -28.95 21.22 -27.74
C PHE A 22 -29.75 20.08 -27.08
N ILE A 23 -29.20 18.86 -27.09
CA ILE A 23 -29.81 17.71 -26.40
C ILE A 23 -29.77 17.91 -24.87
N ARG A 24 -28.69 18.50 -24.34
CA ARG A 24 -28.54 18.79 -22.91
C ARG A 24 -29.54 19.85 -22.44
N ASN A 25 -29.86 20.85 -23.27
CA ASN A 25 -30.88 21.87 -22.97
C ASN A 25 -32.33 21.35 -22.98
N LYS A 26 -32.60 20.20 -23.61
CA LYS A 26 -33.93 19.58 -23.65
C LYS A 26 -34.23 18.65 -22.46
N ARG A 27 -33.23 18.27 -21.67
CA ARG A 27 -33.46 17.57 -20.40
C ARG A 27 -33.93 18.62 -19.40
N GLY A 28 -35.18 18.51 -18.93
CA GLY A 28 -35.78 19.45 -17.99
C GLY A 28 -34.84 19.77 -16.83
N VAL A 29 -34.81 21.05 -16.42
CA VAL A 29 -33.97 21.52 -15.31
C VAL A 29 -34.53 20.93 -14.01
N ILE A 30 -34.07 19.72 -13.66
CA ILE A 30 -34.14 19.27 -12.28
C ILE A 30 -33.28 20.27 -11.51
N ARG A 31 -33.85 20.94 -10.50
CA ARG A 31 -33.11 21.82 -9.59
C ARG A 31 -32.16 20.97 -8.75
N SER A 32 -31.05 20.58 -9.35
CA SER A 32 -29.96 19.85 -8.72
C SER A 32 -29.11 20.84 -7.93
N ARG A 33 -28.78 20.47 -6.69
CA ARG A 33 -27.80 21.15 -5.84
C ARG A 33 -26.55 20.29 -5.78
N PRO A 34 -25.68 20.30 -6.80
CA PRO A 34 -24.44 19.53 -6.75
C PRO A 34 -23.51 20.08 -5.66
N PRO A 35 -22.64 19.24 -5.07
CA PRO A 35 -21.62 19.72 -4.16
C PRO A 35 -20.69 20.75 -4.82
N PRO A 36 -20.02 21.61 -4.02
CA PRO A 36 -19.03 22.56 -4.52
C PRO A 36 -17.97 21.87 -5.37
N SER A 37 -17.63 22.45 -6.52
CA SER A 37 -16.68 21.87 -7.47
C SER A 37 -15.56 22.85 -7.82
N PRO A 38 -14.27 22.48 -7.66
CA PRO A 38 -13.17 23.27 -8.17
C PRO A 38 -13.13 23.27 -9.70
N SER A 39 -12.45 24.27 -10.29
CA SER A 39 -12.22 24.33 -11.74
C SER A 39 -11.53 23.05 -12.24
N ARG A 40 -11.99 22.52 -13.38
CA ARG A 40 -11.45 21.29 -13.98
C ARG A 40 -9.96 21.39 -14.31
N ILE A 41 -9.51 22.56 -14.77
CA ILE A 41 -8.11 22.83 -15.10
C ILE A 41 -7.24 22.73 -13.83
N TYR A 42 -7.75 23.27 -12.73
CA TYR A 42 -7.07 23.24 -11.43
C TYR A 42 -6.94 21.82 -10.87
N ILE A 43 -7.95 20.96 -11.07
CA ILE A 43 -7.91 19.55 -10.65
C ILE A 43 -6.77 18.82 -11.36
N ILE A 44 -6.70 18.94 -12.68
CA ILE A 44 -5.66 18.31 -13.50
C ILE A 44 -4.28 18.80 -13.04
N ALA A 45 -4.07 20.12 -12.97
CA ALA A 45 -2.78 20.70 -12.58
C ALA A 45 -2.27 20.24 -11.21
N ARG A 46 -3.17 20.08 -10.22
CA ARG A 46 -2.78 19.71 -8.84
C ARG A 46 -2.65 18.19 -8.62
N MET A 47 -3.21 17.37 -9.52
CA MET A 47 -3.05 15.92 -9.51
C MET A 47 -1.67 15.47 -10.02
N PHE A 48 -1.03 16.24 -10.91
CA PHE A 48 0.27 15.88 -11.51
C PHE A 48 1.51 16.36 -10.73
N GLY A 49 1.34 17.08 -9.61
CA GLY A 49 2.45 17.70 -8.87
C GLY A 49 2.61 17.30 -7.40
N ASN A 50 1.60 16.71 -6.76
CA ASN A 50 1.58 16.41 -5.32
C ASN A 50 0.86 15.09 -5.02
N LEU A 51 1.11 14.51 -3.84
CA LEU A 51 0.39 13.33 -3.35
C LEU A 51 -1.13 13.57 -3.32
N LEU A 52 -1.91 12.69 -3.94
CA LEU A 52 -3.36 12.84 -4.15
C LEU A 52 -4.10 13.23 -2.86
N HIS A 53 -3.92 12.47 -1.77
CA HIS A 53 -4.59 12.73 -0.49
C HIS A 53 -4.30 14.13 0.08
N ARG A 54 -3.09 14.66 -0.11
CA ARG A 54 -2.73 16.02 0.36
C ARG A 54 -3.37 17.08 -0.53
N SER A 55 -3.34 16.90 -1.84
CA SER A 55 -4.01 17.78 -2.80
C SER A 55 -5.51 17.87 -2.54
N LEU A 56 -6.15 16.72 -2.28
CA LEU A 56 -7.57 16.65 -1.92
C LEU A 56 -7.87 17.38 -0.61
N THR A 57 -6.99 17.28 0.39
CA THR A 57 -7.15 18.00 1.67
C THR A 57 -7.00 19.50 1.52
N GLN A 58 -6.09 19.97 0.67
CA GLN A 58 -5.93 21.40 0.41
C GLN A 58 -7.14 21.97 -0.34
N LEU A 59 -7.71 21.19 -1.24
CA LEU A 59 -8.95 21.53 -1.94
C LEU A 59 -10.14 21.60 -0.98
N SER A 60 -10.28 20.65 -0.06
CA SER A 60 -11.39 20.65 0.88
C SER A 60 -11.39 21.85 1.82
N LYS A 61 -10.21 22.38 2.20
CA LYS A 61 -10.12 23.62 2.98
C LYS A 61 -10.78 24.82 2.30
N LYS A 62 -10.89 24.82 0.96
CA LYS A 62 -11.54 25.89 0.19
C LYS A 62 -12.99 25.57 -0.17
N HIS A 63 -13.30 24.30 -0.43
CA HIS A 63 -14.59 23.87 -0.97
C HIS A 63 -15.55 23.26 0.06
N GLY A 64 -15.08 22.97 1.27
CA GLY A 64 -15.89 22.42 2.36
C GLY A 64 -15.69 20.92 2.59
N PRO A 65 -16.50 20.35 3.50
CA PRO A 65 -16.40 18.95 3.94
C PRO A 65 -16.91 17.93 2.91
N VAL A 66 -17.53 18.41 1.82
CA VAL A 66 -18.01 17.62 0.68
C VAL A 66 -17.69 18.41 -0.58
N MET A 67 -17.03 17.77 -1.55
CA MET A 67 -16.76 18.42 -2.84
C MET A 67 -16.86 17.43 -4.00
N LEU A 68 -17.26 17.93 -5.16
CA LEU A 68 -17.40 17.14 -6.37
C LEU A 68 -16.25 17.47 -7.34
N LEU A 69 -15.48 16.46 -7.71
CA LEU A 69 -14.46 16.53 -8.76
C LEU A 69 -14.98 15.85 -10.02
N GLN A 70 -14.67 16.42 -11.18
CA GLN A 70 -14.91 15.75 -12.46
C GLN A 70 -13.58 15.20 -13.00
N LEU A 71 -13.33 13.91 -12.79
CA LEU A 71 -12.13 13.23 -13.27
C LEU A 71 -12.42 12.58 -14.63
N GLY A 72 -12.09 13.30 -15.70
CA GLY A 72 -12.45 12.91 -17.05
C GLY A 72 -13.97 12.73 -17.20
N SER A 73 -14.43 11.54 -17.56
CA SER A 73 -15.87 11.25 -17.67
C SER A 73 -16.55 10.89 -16.34
N VAL A 74 -15.78 10.74 -15.26
CA VAL A 74 -16.28 10.21 -13.98
C VAL A 74 -16.49 11.32 -12.95
N PRO A 75 -17.71 11.46 -12.38
CA PRO A 75 -17.94 12.33 -11.22
C PRO A 75 -17.45 11.65 -9.94
N VAL A 76 -16.69 12.39 -9.14
CA VAL A 76 -16.02 11.88 -7.93
C VAL A 76 -16.31 12.79 -6.75
N LEU A 77 -17.12 12.30 -5.81
CA LEU A 77 -17.36 12.90 -4.52
C LEU A 77 -16.15 12.65 -3.61
N VAL A 78 -15.57 13.71 -3.06
CA VAL A 78 -14.47 13.61 -2.09
C VAL A 78 -14.98 13.96 -0.70
N VAL A 79 -14.72 13.05 0.24
CA VAL A 79 -15.20 13.09 1.62
C VAL A 79 -14.01 13.13 2.59
N PRO A 80 -13.56 14.33 2.99
CA PRO A 80 -12.50 14.55 3.98
C PRO A 80 -13.02 14.71 5.42
N SER A 81 -14.34 14.69 5.66
CA SER A 81 -14.95 14.89 6.98
C SER A 81 -15.32 13.58 7.65
N ALA A 82 -15.06 13.50 8.95
CA ALA A 82 -15.45 12.38 9.81
C ALA A 82 -16.97 12.14 9.83
N GLU A 83 -17.74 13.22 9.90
CA GLU A 83 -19.19 13.19 10.01
C GLU A 83 -19.83 12.61 8.75
N VAL A 84 -19.45 13.15 7.59
CA VAL A 84 -19.93 12.69 6.29
C VAL A 84 -19.44 11.26 6.01
N THR A 85 -18.23 10.92 6.45
CA THR A 85 -17.72 9.54 6.34
C THR A 85 -18.60 8.56 7.10
N ARG A 86 -19.05 8.89 8.32
CA ARG A 86 -19.98 8.06 9.09
C ARG A 86 -21.34 7.93 8.38
N GLU A 87 -21.82 9.00 7.78
CA GLU A 87 -23.06 8.96 6.99
C GLU A 87 -22.95 7.98 5.81
N VAL A 88 -21.85 8.07 5.05
CA VAL A 88 -21.59 7.23 3.86
C VAL A 88 -21.32 5.76 4.22
N LEU A 89 -20.48 5.50 5.23
CA LEU A 89 -19.98 4.15 5.53
C LEU A 89 -20.86 3.35 6.50
N LYS A 90 -21.71 4.03 7.30
CA LYS A 90 -22.51 3.38 8.35
C LYS A 90 -23.99 3.60 8.13
N THR A 91 -24.41 4.86 8.07
CA THR A 91 -25.84 5.19 8.03
C THR A 91 -26.47 4.80 6.69
N HIS A 92 -25.75 5.01 5.60
CA HIS A 92 -26.22 4.77 4.24
C HIS A 92 -25.27 3.87 3.43
N ASP A 93 -24.60 2.91 4.09
CA ASP A 93 -23.67 1.98 3.41
C ASP A 93 -24.36 1.27 2.23
N HIS A 94 -25.62 0.86 2.38
CA HIS A 94 -26.39 0.22 1.30
C HIS A 94 -26.51 1.06 0.01
N VAL A 95 -26.34 2.39 0.08
CA VAL A 95 -26.32 3.30 -1.09
C VAL A 95 -24.92 3.41 -1.70
N PHE A 96 -23.87 3.33 -0.87
CA PHE A 96 -22.48 3.61 -1.26
C PHE A 96 -21.56 2.38 -1.17
N CYS A 97 -22.10 1.18 -0.98
CA CYS A 97 -21.32 -0.05 -0.80
C CYS A 97 -20.79 -0.63 -2.11
N ASN A 98 -21.29 -0.20 -3.27
CA ASN A 98 -20.81 -0.73 -4.53
C ASN A 98 -19.36 -0.32 -4.80
N ARG A 99 -18.66 -1.14 -5.59
CA ARG A 99 -17.30 -0.84 -6.07
C ARG A 99 -17.36 -0.34 -7.51
N PRO A 100 -16.66 0.75 -7.85
CA PRO A 100 -16.50 1.12 -9.24
C PRO A 100 -15.55 0.16 -9.94
N VAL A 101 -15.75 -0.02 -11.24
CA VAL A 101 -14.87 -0.85 -12.07
C VAL A 101 -13.54 -0.13 -12.29
N LEU A 102 -12.52 -0.51 -11.54
CA LEU A 102 -11.16 0.00 -11.68
C LEU A 102 -10.42 -0.82 -12.75
N GLU A 103 -10.52 -0.38 -14.01
CA GLU A 103 -9.98 -1.12 -15.16
C GLU A 103 -8.53 -1.58 -15.01
N GLY A 104 -7.69 -0.82 -14.31
CA GLY A 104 -6.29 -1.22 -14.09
C GLY A 104 -6.12 -2.50 -13.28
N PHE A 105 -7.10 -2.87 -12.45
CA PHE A 105 -7.08 -4.09 -11.65
C PHE A 105 -7.73 -5.28 -12.36
N ARG A 106 -8.51 -5.04 -13.42
CA ARG A 106 -9.33 -6.07 -14.07
C ARG A 106 -8.52 -7.30 -14.46
N LYS A 107 -7.35 -7.08 -15.06
CA LYS A 107 -6.50 -8.17 -15.57
C LYS A 107 -5.84 -8.96 -14.42
N HIS A 108 -5.16 -8.27 -13.51
CA HIS A 108 -4.50 -8.90 -12.35
C HIS A 108 -5.45 -9.57 -11.35
N LEU A 109 -6.71 -9.15 -11.27
CA LEU A 109 -7.72 -9.74 -10.38
C LEU A 109 -8.73 -10.62 -11.13
N TYR A 110 -8.34 -11.16 -12.29
CA TYR A 110 -9.11 -12.15 -13.05
C TYR A 110 -10.58 -11.74 -13.27
N ASN A 111 -10.79 -10.50 -13.70
CA ASN A 111 -12.09 -9.86 -13.87
C ASN A 111 -12.87 -9.67 -12.54
N PHE A 112 -12.16 -9.16 -11.51
CA PHE A 112 -12.71 -8.88 -10.18
C PHE A 112 -13.30 -10.11 -9.49
N LYS A 113 -12.62 -11.26 -9.64
CA LYS A 113 -12.88 -12.49 -8.88
C LYS A 113 -12.24 -12.46 -7.48
N ASP A 114 -11.87 -11.27 -7.01
CA ASP A 114 -11.37 -11.01 -5.67
C ASP A 114 -12.50 -10.54 -4.74
N VAL A 115 -12.17 -10.27 -3.48
CA VAL A 115 -13.13 -9.87 -2.43
C VAL A 115 -13.12 -8.36 -2.13
N ALA A 116 -12.07 -7.63 -2.53
CA ALA A 116 -11.88 -6.22 -2.17
C ALA A 116 -12.47 -5.23 -3.19
N LEU A 117 -12.32 -5.55 -4.48
CA LEU A 117 -12.76 -4.72 -5.62
C LEU A 117 -13.96 -5.28 -6.37
N SER A 118 -14.44 -6.49 -6.02
CA SER A 118 -15.68 -7.01 -6.58
C SER A 118 -16.88 -6.13 -6.21
N THR A 119 -17.78 -5.98 -7.17
CA THR A 119 -19.03 -5.23 -7.01
C THR A 119 -19.92 -5.89 -5.96
N ASN A 120 -20.70 -5.08 -5.24
CA ASN A 120 -21.59 -5.60 -4.22
C ASN A 120 -22.65 -6.53 -4.84
N GLY A 121 -22.86 -7.69 -4.23
CA GLY A 121 -23.77 -8.72 -4.72
C GLY A 121 -23.58 -10.04 -3.98
N GLU A 122 -24.30 -11.07 -4.43
CA GLU A 122 -24.25 -12.40 -3.81
C GLU A 122 -22.84 -13.00 -3.87
N TYR A 123 -22.17 -12.84 -5.01
CA TYR A 123 -20.78 -13.21 -5.20
C TYR A 123 -19.88 -12.66 -4.08
N TRP A 124 -19.91 -11.34 -3.88
CA TRP A 124 -19.08 -10.66 -2.89
C TRP A 124 -19.40 -11.14 -1.46
N ARG A 125 -20.68 -11.33 -1.12
CA ARG A 125 -21.09 -11.81 0.21
C ARG A 125 -20.51 -13.18 0.54
N GLN A 126 -20.58 -14.12 -0.40
CA GLN A 126 -20.04 -15.47 -0.20
C GLN A 126 -18.52 -15.47 -0.18
N MET A 127 -17.85 -14.73 -1.06
CA MET A 127 -16.38 -14.60 -1.04
C MET A 127 -15.87 -13.95 0.25
N ARG A 128 -16.60 -12.95 0.77
CA ARG A 128 -16.31 -12.37 2.09
C ARG A 128 -16.49 -13.39 3.21
N LYS A 129 -17.56 -14.19 3.18
CA LYS A 129 -17.80 -15.25 4.15
C LYS A 129 -16.65 -16.27 4.15
N ILE A 130 -16.24 -16.74 2.98
CA ILE A 130 -15.08 -17.65 2.83
C ILE A 130 -13.81 -16.99 3.38
N SER A 131 -13.53 -15.75 2.98
CA SER A 131 -12.33 -15.03 3.42
C SER A 131 -12.25 -14.88 4.94
N VAL A 132 -13.36 -14.54 5.59
CA VAL A 132 -13.40 -14.33 7.05
C VAL A 132 -13.38 -15.65 7.82
N LEU A 133 -14.19 -16.63 7.41
CA LEU A 133 -14.36 -17.88 8.16
C LEU A 133 -13.23 -18.90 7.89
N GLU A 134 -12.72 -18.94 6.66
CA GLU A 134 -11.79 -19.97 6.22
C GLU A 134 -10.37 -19.45 6.03
N LEU A 135 -10.14 -18.16 5.75
CA LEU A 135 -8.77 -17.65 5.56
C LEU A 135 -8.26 -16.89 6.78
N LEU A 136 -9.10 -16.01 7.33
CA LEU A 136 -8.72 -15.04 8.37
C LEU A 136 -9.25 -15.41 9.76
N SER A 137 -9.65 -16.67 9.95
CA SER A 137 -10.15 -17.15 11.23
C SER A 137 -9.08 -17.11 12.32
N ALA A 138 -9.50 -17.00 13.58
CA ALA A 138 -8.56 -17.03 14.72
C ALA A 138 -7.72 -18.31 14.74
N LYS A 139 -8.30 -19.43 14.30
CA LYS A 139 -7.61 -20.72 14.16
C LYS A 139 -6.45 -20.62 13.16
N ASN A 140 -6.69 -20.07 11.97
CA ASN A 140 -5.68 -20.00 10.91
C ASN A 140 -4.64 -18.93 11.21
N VAL A 141 -5.04 -17.79 11.77
CA VAL A 141 -4.08 -16.79 12.26
C VAL A 141 -3.12 -17.38 13.31
N HIS A 142 -3.62 -18.31 14.15
CA HIS A 142 -2.80 -19.01 15.13
C HIS A 142 -1.89 -20.09 14.50
N SER A 143 -2.34 -20.83 13.48
CA SER A 143 -1.48 -21.82 12.81
C SER A 143 -0.27 -21.17 12.12
N PHE A 144 -0.41 -19.95 11.61
CA PHE A 144 0.69 -19.18 10.99
C PHE A 144 1.70 -18.58 11.99
N ARG A 145 1.53 -18.82 13.29
CA ARG A 145 2.40 -18.29 14.33
C ARG A 145 3.86 -18.72 14.17
N SER A 146 4.10 -19.99 13.84
CA SER A 146 5.46 -20.53 13.66
C SER A 146 6.23 -19.78 12.58
N VAL A 147 5.58 -19.50 11.45
CA VAL A 147 6.13 -18.72 10.33
C VAL A 147 6.56 -17.33 10.80
N ARG A 148 5.68 -16.60 11.50
CA ARG A 148 5.99 -15.25 12.00
C ARG A 148 7.19 -15.25 12.95
N VAL A 149 7.19 -16.16 13.92
CA VAL A 149 8.28 -16.27 14.90
C VAL A 149 9.60 -16.60 14.19
N GLN A 150 9.58 -17.56 13.28
CA GLN A 150 10.77 -17.97 12.53
C GLN A 150 11.36 -16.82 11.71
N GLU A 151 10.53 -16.09 10.94
CA GLU A 151 11.04 -15.01 10.10
C GLU A 151 11.51 -13.79 10.90
N VAL A 152 10.85 -13.50 12.03
CA VAL A 152 11.32 -12.46 12.96
C VAL A 152 12.69 -12.84 13.53
N GLU A 153 12.89 -14.10 13.91
CA GLU A 153 14.19 -14.59 14.38
C GLU A 153 15.27 -14.50 13.29
N ASN A 154 14.93 -14.83 12.05
CA ASN A 154 15.84 -14.71 10.90
C ASN A 154 16.27 -13.24 10.68
N MET A 155 15.32 -12.31 10.75
CA MET A 155 15.60 -10.88 10.65
C MET A 155 16.53 -10.41 11.78
N ILE A 156 16.24 -10.80 13.03
CA ILE A 156 17.08 -10.44 14.20
C ILE A 156 18.50 -10.99 14.04
N LYS A 157 18.64 -12.26 13.63
CA LYS A 157 19.95 -12.88 13.37
C LYS A 157 20.71 -12.09 12.30
N SER A 158 20.06 -11.77 11.18
CA SER A 158 20.66 -10.98 10.10
C SER A 158 21.15 -9.61 10.57
N ILE A 159 20.38 -8.92 11.42
CA ILE A 159 20.77 -7.63 12.00
C ILE A 159 21.93 -7.79 12.99
N SER A 160 21.89 -8.83 13.83
CA SER A 160 22.93 -9.07 14.85
C SER A 160 24.31 -9.37 14.26
N LEU A 161 24.35 -9.98 13.08
CA LEU A 161 25.59 -10.28 12.35
C LEU A 161 26.21 -9.03 11.69
N ALA A 162 25.43 -7.97 11.48
CA ALA A 162 25.89 -6.73 10.86
C ALA A 162 26.63 -5.79 11.83
N SER A 163 27.27 -6.34 12.88
CA SER A 163 27.75 -5.75 14.15
C SER A 163 28.74 -4.55 14.11
N SER A 164 28.74 -3.76 13.04
CA SER A 164 29.43 -2.46 12.90
C SER A 164 28.94 -1.60 11.73
N CYS A 165 27.96 -2.05 10.93
CA CYS A 165 27.50 -1.38 9.71
C CYS A 165 26.13 -0.71 9.90
N VAL A 166 25.89 0.38 9.16
CA VAL A 166 24.56 0.99 9.05
C VAL A 166 23.63 -0.02 8.38
N VAL A 167 22.55 -0.40 9.07
CA VAL A 167 21.57 -1.37 8.55
C VAL A 167 20.37 -0.64 7.96
N ASN A 168 20.00 -0.98 6.73
CA ASN A 168 18.76 -0.54 6.12
C ASN A 168 17.56 -1.31 6.70
N LEU A 169 16.93 -0.77 7.74
CA LEU A 169 15.74 -1.39 8.34
C LEU A 169 14.56 -1.48 7.37
N ASN A 170 14.47 -0.57 6.40
CA ASN A 170 13.38 -0.55 5.42
C ASN A 170 13.36 -1.83 4.59
N GLU A 171 14.54 -2.20 4.10
CA GLU A 171 14.77 -3.42 3.31
C GLU A 171 14.52 -4.68 4.15
N LYS A 172 15.06 -4.75 5.38
CA LYS A 172 14.86 -5.90 6.27
C LYS A 172 13.40 -6.10 6.65
N ILE A 173 12.68 -5.02 6.94
CA ILE A 173 11.24 -5.06 7.27
C ILE A 173 10.42 -5.48 6.06
N ASN A 174 10.71 -4.93 4.87
CA ASN A 174 10.02 -5.34 3.65
C ASN A 174 10.22 -6.83 3.39
N LEU A 175 11.47 -7.31 3.44
CA LEU A 175 11.77 -8.72 3.23
C LEU A 175 11.01 -9.61 4.22
N LEU A 176 11.02 -9.27 5.52
CA LEU A 176 10.25 -9.98 6.54
C LEU A 176 8.76 -10.07 6.19
N LEU A 177 8.14 -8.94 5.85
CA LEU A 177 6.71 -8.87 5.56
C LEU A 177 6.34 -9.67 4.30
N HIS A 178 7.15 -9.54 3.25
CA HIS A 178 7.00 -10.32 2.03
C HIS A 178 7.11 -11.82 2.30
N THR A 179 8.17 -12.25 2.98
CA THR A 179 8.40 -13.67 3.25
C THR A 179 7.28 -14.26 4.11
N VAL A 180 6.82 -13.54 5.14
CA VAL A 180 5.68 -13.99 5.96
C VAL A 180 4.41 -14.14 5.12
N ILE A 181 4.06 -13.15 4.30
CA ILE A 181 2.85 -13.20 3.48
C ILE A 181 2.93 -14.32 2.44
N LEU A 182 4.08 -14.47 1.77
CA LEU A 182 4.28 -15.51 0.76
C LEU A 182 4.24 -16.91 1.38
N ARG A 183 4.86 -17.11 2.55
CA ARG A 183 4.81 -18.40 3.25
C ARG A 183 3.41 -18.75 3.76
N ILE A 184 2.64 -17.75 4.21
CA ILE A 184 1.24 -17.94 4.63
C ILE A 184 0.33 -18.22 3.43
N THR A 185 0.61 -17.57 2.29
CA THR A 185 -0.29 -17.62 1.13
C THR A 185 0.02 -18.77 0.17
N LEU A 186 1.31 -19.03 -0.08
CA LEU A 186 1.84 -19.96 -1.10
C LEU A 186 2.68 -21.09 -0.49
N GLY A 187 2.76 -21.19 0.84
CA GLY A 187 3.54 -22.22 1.53
C GLY A 187 5.07 -22.11 1.39
N THR A 188 5.60 -21.20 0.57
CA THR A 188 7.02 -21.15 0.19
C THR A 188 7.60 -19.74 0.21
N SER A 189 8.92 -19.66 0.39
CA SER A 189 9.70 -18.44 0.11
C SER A 189 10.20 -18.50 -1.34
N TYR A 190 9.96 -17.45 -2.12
CA TYR A 190 10.43 -17.33 -3.51
C TYR A 190 11.75 -16.53 -3.60
N GLU A 191 12.51 -16.49 -2.51
CA GLU A 191 13.79 -15.80 -2.46
C GLU A 191 14.80 -16.44 -3.44
N GLY A 192 15.42 -15.61 -4.28
CA GLY A 192 16.41 -16.06 -5.27
C GLY A 192 15.84 -16.55 -6.62
N LYS A 193 14.52 -16.54 -6.85
CA LYS A 193 13.98 -16.75 -8.20
C LYS A 193 14.12 -15.48 -9.04
N GLU A 194 14.74 -15.62 -10.21
CA GLU A 194 14.82 -14.57 -11.23
C GLU A 194 13.65 -14.67 -12.20
N PHE A 195 13.11 -13.52 -12.58
CA PHE A 195 11.98 -13.40 -13.50
C PHE A 195 12.43 -12.84 -14.85
N GLU A 196 11.71 -13.17 -15.93
CA GLU A 196 11.99 -12.69 -17.29
C GLU A 196 11.93 -11.16 -17.42
N SER A 197 11.31 -10.48 -16.47
CA SER A 197 11.33 -9.03 -16.34
C SER A 197 12.65 -8.46 -15.77
N GLY A 198 13.63 -9.31 -15.43
CA GLY A 198 14.98 -8.91 -15.03
C GLY A 198 15.12 -8.56 -13.55
N GLY A 199 14.37 -9.25 -12.68
CA GLY A 199 14.26 -8.89 -11.26
C GLY A 199 13.81 -10.03 -10.36
N ASN A 200 13.65 -9.73 -9.08
CA ASN A 200 13.06 -10.63 -8.09
C ASN A 200 11.54 -10.44 -7.97
N LEU A 201 10.87 -11.25 -7.13
CA LEU A 201 9.41 -11.24 -6.99
C LEU A 201 8.88 -9.89 -6.51
N SER A 202 9.63 -9.19 -5.66
CA SER A 202 9.27 -7.84 -5.20
C SER A 202 9.17 -6.88 -6.38
N GLU A 203 10.13 -6.89 -7.30
CA GLU A 203 10.12 -6.02 -8.48
C GLU A 203 8.94 -6.33 -9.41
N LEU A 204 8.63 -7.61 -9.61
CA LEU A 204 7.48 -8.04 -10.40
C LEU A 204 6.15 -7.54 -9.81
N LEU A 205 6.00 -7.63 -8.48
CA LEU A 205 4.84 -7.14 -7.74
C LEU A 205 4.74 -5.61 -7.75
N HIS A 206 5.85 -4.89 -7.59
CA HIS A 206 5.88 -3.43 -7.72
C HIS A 206 5.49 -2.99 -9.14
N GLY A 207 5.96 -3.73 -10.15
CA GLY A 207 5.53 -3.56 -11.54
C GLY A 207 4.02 -3.69 -11.69
N ALA A 208 3.42 -4.72 -11.10
CA ALA A 208 1.96 -4.92 -11.12
C ALA A 208 1.21 -3.75 -10.47
N ILE A 209 1.64 -3.29 -9.29
CA ILE A 209 1.03 -2.14 -8.60
C ILE A 209 1.11 -0.88 -9.47
N ALA A 210 2.25 -0.62 -10.09
CA ALA A 210 2.42 0.51 -11.00
C ALA A 210 1.50 0.42 -12.22
N MET A 211 1.35 -0.77 -12.80
CA MET A 211 0.43 -1.00 -13.93
C MET A 211 -1.04 -0.82 -13.52
N MET A 212 -1.45 -1.40 -12.38
CA MET A 212 -2.80 -1.24 -11.83
C MET A 212 -3.15 0.23 -11.58
N GLY A 213 -2.22 1.00 -10.99
CA GLY A 213 -2.38 2.44 -10.79
C GLY A 213 -2.45 3.23 -12.09
N THR A 214 -1.54 2.96 -13.03
CA THR A 214 -1.46 3.67 -14.32
C THR A 214 -2.74 3.47 -15.13
N PHE A 215 -3.20 2.23 -15.30
CA PHE A 215 -4.42 1.93 -16.06
C PHE A 215 -5.69 2.42 -15.37
N SER A 216 -5.70 2.53 -14.03
CA SER A 216 -6.79 3.17 -13.29
C SER A 216 -6.89 4.67 -13.58
N VAL A 217 -5.78 5.35 -13.90
CA VAL A 217 -5.79 6.76 -14.34
C VAL A 217 -6.20 6.86 -15.81
N LEU A 218 -5.68 5.99 -16.67
CA LEU A 218 -6.01 6.00 -18.10
C LEU A 218 -7.51 5.74 -18.34
N SER A 219 -8.16 4.94 -17.50
CA SER A 219 -9.60 4.64 -17.61
C SER A 219 -10.50 5.85 -17.34
N LEU A 220 -10.00 6.88 -16.64
CA LEU A 220 -10.72 8.15 -16.47
C LEU A 220 -10.87 8.90 -17.80
N PHE A 221 -10.02 8.61 -18.77
CA PHE A 221 -10.01 9.22 -20.11
C PHE A 221 -10.07 8.15 -21.21
N PRO A 222 -11.22 7.46 -21.42
CA PRO A 222 -11.27 6.22 -22.19
C PRO A 222 -10.69 6.26 -23.61
N TYR A 223 -10.83 7.38 -24.33
CA TYR A 223 -10.29 7.51 -25.69
C TYR A 223 -8.79 7.83 -25.68
N VAL A 224 -8.40 8.88 -24.97
CA VAL A 224 -7.00 9.32 -24.88
C VAL A 224 -6.13 8.27 -24.19
N GLY A 225 -6.64 7.68 -23.11
CA GLY A 225 -5.95 6.65 -22.35
C GLY A 225 -5.66 5.39 -23.17
N ARG A 226 -6.59 4.96 -24.03
CA ARG A 226 -6.36 3.85 -24.98
C ARG A 226 -5.26 4.17 -25.99
N VAL A 227 -5.29 5.37 -26.56
CA VAL A 227 -4.25 5.82 -27.49
C VAL A 227 -2.88 5.84 -26.79
N ILE A 228 -2.78 6.46 -25.61
CA ILE A 228 -1.55 6.48 -24.82
C ILE A 228 -1.06 5.06 -24.55
N ALA A 229 -1.93 4.18 -24.05
CA ALA A 229 -1.54 2.82 -23.69
C ALA A 229 -0.98 2.01 -24.88
N LEU A 230 -1.54 2.21 -26.08
CA LEU A 230 -1.10 1.55 -27.30
C LEU A 230 0.23 2.10 -27.81
N PHE A 231 0.36 3.43 -27.94
CA PHE A 231 1.56 4.05 -28.53
C PHE A 231 2.77 4.06 -27.59
N THR A 232 2.57 4.00 -26.28
CA THR A 232 3.66 3.99 -25.29
C THR A 232 4.14 2.58 -24.91
N GLY A 233 3.54 1.52 -25.47
CA GLY A 233 3.86 0.13 -25.13
C GLY A 233 3.37 -0.32 -23.75
N LEU A 234 2.60 0.51 -23.03
CA LEU A 234 2.06 0.16 -21.70
C LEU A 234 1.18 -1.09 -21.74
N GLN A 235 0.44 -1.32 -22.84
CA GLN A 235 -0.36 -2.53 -23.00
C GLN A 235 0.52 -3.79 -23.04
N GLN A 236 1.62 -3.77 -23.80
CA GLN A 236 2.56 -4.89 -23.86
C GLN A 236 3.24 -5.13 -22.50
N LYS A 237 3.58 -4.05 -21.79
CA LYS A 237 4.13 -4.15 -20.43
C LYS A 237 3.14 -4.74 -19.44
N LEU A 238 1.85 -4.38 -19.54
CA LEU A 238 0.77 -4.96 -18.74
C LEU A 238 0.65 -6.45 -19.02
N ASP A 239 0.64 -6.84 -20.29
CA ASP A 239 0.49 -8.22 -20.72
C ASP A 239 1.66 -9.09 -20.27
N LYS A 240 2.91 -8.61 -20.44
CA LYS A 240 4.11 -9.28 -19.95
C LYS A 240 4.07 -9.49 -18.43
N ASN A 241 3.81 -8.42 -17.68
CA ASN A 241 3.76 -8.48 -16.21
C ASN A 241 2.66 -9.44 -15.71
N PHE A 242 1.47 -9.40 -16.33
CA PHE A 242 0.40 -10.33 -15.99
C PHE A 242 0.78 -11.78 -16.29
N ASN A 243 1.34 -12.06 -17.47
CA ASN A 243 1.68 -13.44 -17.86
C ASN A 243 2.72 -14.06 -16.92
N GLU A 244 3.73 -13.29 -16.50
CA GLU A 244 4.73 -13.75 -15.52
C GLU A 244 4.09 -14.06 -14.16
N LEU A 245 3.22 -13.17 -13.66
CA LEU A 245 2.50 -13.40 -12.41
C LEU A 245 1.53 -14.57 -12.51
N ASP A 246 0.78 -14.68 -13.61
CA ASP A 246 -0.17 -15.77 -13.84
C ASP A 246 0.57 -17.12 -13.90
N THR A 247 1.73 -17.17 -14.56
CA THR A 247 2.57 -18.37 -14.59
C THR A 247 3.00 -18.78 -13.19
N LEU A 248 3.42 -17.83 -12.35
CA LEU A 248 3.82 -18.11 -10.97
C LEU A 248 2.66 -18.60 -10.11
N LEU A 249 1.51 -17.93 -10.20
CA LEU A 249 0.32 -18.32 -9.46
C LEU A 249 -0.19 -19.68 -9.92
N GLN A 250 -0.09 -19.97 -11.23
CA GLN A 250 -0.47 -21.25 -11.79
C GLN A 250 0.47 -22.37 -11.32
N GLN A 251 1.79 -22.15 -11.34
CA GLN A 251 2.77 -23.08 -10.78
C GLN A 251 2.49 -23.37 -9.32
N ALA A 252 2.23 -22.34 -8.50
CA ALA A 252 1.88 -22.52 -7.11
C ALA A 252 0.61 -23.37 -6.95
N VAL A 253 -0.45 -23.06 -7.69
CA VAL A 253 -1.71 -23.82 -7.65
C VAL A 253 -1.50 -25.28 -8.06
N ASP A 254 -0.70 -25.54 -9.09
CA ASP A 254 -0.46 -26.90 -9.59
C ASP A 254 0.43 -27.70 -8.63
N GLU A 255 1.46 -27.09 -8.04
CA GLU A 255 2.27 -27.69 -6.97
C GLU A 255 1.40 -28.10 -5.77
N HIS A 256 0.44 -27.25 -5.36
CA HIS A 256 -0.46 -27.55 -4.23
C HIS A 256 -1.57 -28.54 -4.60
N SER A 257 -1.83 -28.74 -5.89
CA SER A 257 -2.81 -29.72 -6.38
C SER A 257 -2.24 -31.14 -6.45
N ASP A 258 -0.92 -31.30 -6.37
CA ASP A 258 -0.23 -32.60 -6.43
C ASP A 258 -0.59 -33.48 -5.22
N PRO A 259 -1.18 -34.68 -5.43
CA PRO A 259 -1.51 -35.61 -4.35
C PRO A 259 -0.29 -36.09 -3.55
N ASP A 260 0.89 -36.10 -4.17
CA ASP A 260 2.13 -36.56 -3.56
C ASP A 260 2.87 -35.44 -2.80
N ARG A 261 2.34 -34.19 -2.84
CA ARG A 261 2.90 -33.08 -2.06
C ARG A 261 2.75 -33.39 -0.57
N HIS A 262 3.89 -33.42 0.12
CA HIS A 262 3.90 -33.39 1.57
C HIS A 262 3.32 -32.05 2.05
N THR A 263 2.13 -32.10 2.64
CA THR A 263 1.57 -30.96 3.36
C THR A 263 2.54 -30.56 4.46
N GLY A 264 2.89 -29.27 4.50
CA GLY A 264 3.82 -28.74 5.49
C GLY A 264 3.26 -28.83 6.91
N GLU A 265 3.98 -28.24 7.88
CA GLU A 265 3.55 -28.19 9.28
C GLU A 265 2.21 -27.46 9.50
N TYR A 266 1.76 -26.67 8.53
CA TYR A 266 0.52 -25.93 8.55
C TYR A 266 -0.14 -25.94 7.17
N GLU A 267 -1.46 -25.76 7.15
CA GLU A 267 -2.24 -25.57 5.93
C GLU A 267 -2.17 -24.10 5.51
N ASP A 268 -1.67 -23.82 4.29
CA ASP A 268 -1.59 -22.48 3.73
C ASP A 268 -2.89 -22.05 3.03
N ILE A 269 -2.98 -20.78 2.60
CA ILE A 269 -4.20 -20.25 1.97
C ILE A 269 -4.56 -20.98 0.67
N VAL A 270 -3.57 -21.42 -0.13
CA VAL A 270 -3.83 -22.16 -1.37
C VAL A 270 -4.44 -23.52 -1.04
N ASP A 271 -3.92 -24.22 -0.04
CA ASP A 271 -4.46 -25.50 0.42
C ASP A 271 -5.92 -25.38 0.87
N VAL A 272 -6.24 -24.36 1.68
CA VAL A 272 -7.61 -24.09 2.13
C VAL A 272 -8.53 -23.83 0.93
N LEU A 273 -8.10 -23.00 -0.02
CA LEU A 273 -8.91 -22.64 -1.18
C LEU A 273 -9.12 -23.82 -2.15
N LEU A 274 -8.11 -24.67 -2.35
CA LEU A 274 -8.23 -25.90 -3.15
C LEU A 274 -9.15 -26.93 -2.48
N ARG A 275 -9.12 -27.04 -1.15
CA ARG A 275 -10.09 -27.87 -0.42
C ARG A 275 -11.52 -27.37 -0.66
N LEU A 276 -11.76 -26.07 -0.50
CA LEU A 276 -13.10 -25.48 -0.69
C LEU A 276 -13.59 -25.61 -2.14
N GLU A 277 -12.68 -25.57 -3.12
CA GLU A 277 -12.98 -25.84 -4.52
C GLU A 277 -13.45 -27.29 -4.74
N LYS A 278 -12.77 -28.27 -4.14
CA LYS A 278 -13.15 -29.69 -4.20
C LYS A 278 -14.46 -29.99 -3.46
N GLU A 279 -14.69 -29.34 -2.32
CA GLU A 279 -15.88 -29.53 -1.48
C GLU A 279 -17.13 -28.80 -2.00
N GLN A 280 -16.99 -27.94 -3.02
CA GLN A 280 -18.06 -27.08 -3.55
C GLN A 280 -18.75 -26.27 -2.44
N PHE A 281 -17.94 -25.51 -1.68
CA PHE A 281 -18.44 -24.74 -0.55
C PHE A 281 -19.35 -23.57 -0.99
N GLY A 282 -20.64 -23.66 -0.65
CA GLY A 282 -21.62 -22.62 -0.93
C GLY A 282 -22.27 -22.74 -2.31
N GLU A 283 -22.86 -21.66 -2.81
CA GLU A 283 -23.52 -21.65 -4.13
C GLU A 283 -22.55 -21.25 -5.26
N ILE A 284 -21.37 -20.71 -4.91
CA ILE A 284 -20.34 -20.33 -5.87
C ILE A 284 -19.40 -21.50 -6.12
N HIS A 285 -19.29 -21.91 -7.38
CA HIS A 285 -18.19 -22.74 -7.83
C HIS A 285 -16.89 -21.95 -7.85
N LEU A 286 -16.04 -22.19 -6.84
CA LEU A 286 -14.67 -21.73 -6.86
C LEU A 286 -13.94 -22.35 -8.05
N THR A 287 -13.07 -21.56 -8.68
CA THR A 287 -12.24 -22.00 -9.80
C THR A 287 -10.81 -21.55 -9.55
N LYS A 288 -9.84 -22.10 -10.26
CA LYS A 288 -8.43 -21.67 -10.16
C LYS A 288 -8.26 -20.16 -10.30
N ASP A 289 -9.02 -19.48 -11.16
CA ASP A 289 -8.99 -18.02 -11.27
C ASP A 289 -9.42 -17.30 -9.99
N HIS A 290 -10.43 -17.82 -9.28
CA HIS A 290 -10.83 -17.26 -7.98
C HIS A 290 -9.70 -17.40 -6.97
N ILE A 291 -9.05 -18.56 -6.93
CA ILE A 291 -7.90 -18.81 -6.06
C ILE A 291 -6.77 -17.82 -6.38
N LYS A 292 -6.40 -17.68 -7.65
CA LYS A 292 -5.36 -16.74 -8.10
C LYS A 292 -5.71 -15.28 -7.78
N ALA A 293 -6.96 -14.87 -7.96
CA ALA A 293 -7.42 -13.51 -7.60
C ALA A 293 -7.32 -13.23 -6.09
N ILE A 294 -7.68 -14.21 -5.24
CA ILE A 294 -7.56 -14.10 -3.79
C ILE A 294 -6.09 -14.01 -3.37
N ILE A 295 -5.21 -14.85 -3.94
CA ILE A 295 -3.78 -14.77 -3.66
C ILE A 295 -3.23 -13.39 -4.04
N MET A 296 -3.59 -12.89 -5.22
CA MET A 296 -3.09 -11.61 -5.73
C MET A 296 -3.49 -10.44 -4.82
N ILE A 297 -4.72 -10.41 -4.29
CA ILE A 297 -5.15 -9.35 -3.37
C ILE A 297 -4.50 -9.43 -1.99
N GLN A 298 -4.01 -10.60 -1.56
CA GLN A 298 -3.27 -10.77 -0.28
C GLN A 298 -1.80 -10.34 -0.41
N VAL A 299 -1.18 -10.55 -1.57
CA VAL A 299 0.25 -10.31 -1.80
C VAL A 299 0.56 -8.83 -2.09
N VAL A 300 -0.41 -7.98 -2.38
CA VAL A 300 -0.21 -6.55 -2.72
C VAL A 300 -0.06 -5.58 -1.51
N PRO A 301 -0.78 -5.71 -0.37
CA PRO A 301 -0.84 -4.65 0.64
C PRO A 301 0.34 -4.48 1.64
N TYR A 302 1.58 -4.87 1.36
CA TYR A 302 2.61 -5.05 2.42
C TYR A 302 3.40 -3.81 2.90
N LEU A 303 3.13 -2.60 2.43
CA LEU A 303 4.05 -1.45 2.57
C LEU A 303 4.08 -0.71 3.94
N TYR A 304 3.54 -1.28 5.03
CA TYR A 304 3.13 -0.42 6.17
C TYR A 304 3.95 -0.57 7.47
N GLY A 305 4.78 -1.61 7.64
CA GLY A 305 5.55 -1.81 8.88
C GLY A 305 6.64 -0.76 9.15
N GLN A 306 7.05 -0.01 8.13
CA GLN A 306 8.19 0.91 8.16
C GLN A 306 7.89 2.22 8.89
N CYS A 307 6.64 2.68 8.83
CA CYS A 307 6.23 3.98 9.37
C CYS A 307 6.37 4.03 10.90
N THR A 308 6.02 2.94 11.58
CA THR A 308 6.14 2.82 13.04
C THR A 308 7.59 2.95 13.49
N MET A 309 8.52 2.27 12.81
CA MET A 309 9.95 2.38 13.14
C MET A 309 10.51 3.77 12.86
N SER A 310 10.08 4.42 11.77
CA SER A 310 10.46 5.81 11.48
C SER A 310 10.03 6.75 12.61
N GLU A 311 8.81 6.62 13.12
CA GLU A 311 8.32 7.45 14.22
C GLU A 311 9.04 7.17 15.55
N LEU A 312 9.38 5.93 15.85
CA LEU A 312 10.15 5.58 17.04
C LEU A 312 11.56 6.18 17.02
N VAL A 313 12.26 6.09 15.88
CA VAL A 313 13.61 6.64 15.72
C VAL A 313 13.60 8.18 15.81
N LYS A 314 12.56 8.83 15.28
CA LYS A 314 12.37 10.29 15.43
C LYS A 314 12.02 10.71 16.86
N ASN A 315 11.34 9.84 17.61
CA ASN A 315 10.85 10.14 18.96
C ASN A 315 11.54 9.25 20.02
N LEU A 316 12.82 9.51 20.28
CA LEU A 316 13.64 8.70 21.20
C LEU A 316 13.05 8.54 22.61
N LYS A 317 12.28 9.52 23.10
CA LYS A 317 11.57 9.41 24.39
C LYS A 317 10.48 8.33 24.35
N VAL A 318 9.70 8.29 23.28
CA VAL A 318 8.68 7.24 23.06
C VAL A 318 9.36 5.88 22.90
N MET A 319 10.43 5.82 22.11
CA MET A 319 11.20 4.58 21.94
C MET A 319 11.72 4.02 23.27
N LYS A 320 12.26 4.86 24.15
CA LYS A 320 12.70 4.43 25.50
C LYS A 320 11.55 3.85 26.33
N LYS A 321 10.37 4.49 26.34
CA LYS A 321 9.19 3.98 27.03
C LYS A 321 8.75 2.61 26.49
N VAL A 322 8.74 2.42 25.18
CA VAL A 322 8.46 1.11 24.56
C VAL A 322 9.50 0.07 24.98
N GLN A 323 10.79 0.43 24.98
CA GLN A 323 11.87 -0.46 25.44
C GLN A 323 11.70 -0.88 26.91
N GLU A 324 11.34 0.06 27.77
CA GLU A 324 11.08 -0.20 29.20
C GLU A 324 9.86 -1.11 29.40
N GLU A 325 8.77 -0.87 28.66
CA GLU A 325 7.57 -1.72 28.69
C GLU A 325 7.90 -3.15 28.25
N VAL A 326 8.59 -3.31 27.12
CA VAL A 326 8.97 -4.62 26.58
C VAL A 326 9.90 -5.34 27.55
N ARG A 327 10.92 -4.68 28.10
CA ARG A 327 11.84 -5.29 29.09
C ARG A 327 11.10 -5.75 30.35
N ARG A 328 10.13 -4.97 30.83
CA ARG A 328 9.31 -5.33 31.98
C ARG A 328 8.43 -6.54 31.69
N CYS A 329 7.83 -6.61 30.50
CA CYS A 329 6.96 -7.71 30.09
C CYS A 329 7.74 -9.02 29.88
N VAL A 330 8.90 -8.95 29.21
CA VAL A 330 9.77 -10.11 28.94
C VAL A 330 10.38 -10.65 30.24
N GLY A 331 10.73 -9.76 31.18
CA GLY A 331 11.30 -10.14 32.47
C GLY A 331 12.59 -10.95 32.30
N LYS A 332 12.55 -12.24 32.66
CA LYS A 332 13.68 -13.19 32.53
C LYS A 332 13.66 -14.01 31.24
N LYS A 333 12.61 -13.90 30.41
CA LYS A 333 12.52 -14.66 29.15
C LYS A 333 13.59 -14.16 28.17
N GLU A 334 14.08 -15.03 27.30
CA GLU A 334 15.01 -14.62 26.25
C GLU A 334 14.32 -13.89 25.08
N LYS A 335 13.02 -14.15 24.89
CA LYS A 335 12.23 -13.68 23.73
C LYS A 335 10.82 -13.30 24.15
N VAL A 336 10.22 -12.37 23.40
CA VAL A 336 8.79 -12.00 23.53
C VAL A 336 7.95 -13.08 22.86
N ASP A 337 6.92 -13.56 23.55
CA ASP A 337 5.92 -14.47 22.99
C ASP A 337 4.69 -13.72 22.45
N GLU A 338 3.95 -14.29 21.50
CA GLU A 338 2.69 -13.67 21.04
C GLU A 338 1.66 -13.51 22.17
N ASN A 339 1.69 -14.37 23.18
CA ASN A 339 0.82 -14.25 24.36
C ASN A 339 1.20 -13.05 25.24
N ASP A 340 2.44 -12.55 25.14
CA ASP A 340 2.90 -11.37 25.88
C ASP A 340 2.41 -10.07 25.24
N LEU A 341 1.96 -10.11 23.96
CA LEU A 341 1.47 -8.94 23.23
C LEU A 341 0.34 -8.23 23.96
N ASP A 342 -0.46 -8.96 24.73
CA ASP A 342 -1.60 -8.36 25.42
C ASP A 342 -1.23 -7.36 26.50
N GLN A 343 -0.05 -7.54 27.10
CA GLN A 343 0.49 -6.70 28.17
C GLN A 343 1.25 -5.47 27.65
N LEU A 344 1.53 -5.40 26.35
CA LEU A 344 2.29 -4.32 25.72
C LEU A 344 1.39 -3.13 25.33
N HIS A 345 0.72 -2.56 26.33
CA HIS A 345 -0.29 -1.52 26.13
C HIS A 345 0.26 -0.27 25.43
N PHE A 346 1.43 0.22 25.84
CA PHE A 346 2.05 1.40 25.26
C PHE A 346 2.50 1.14 23.82
N LEU A 347 3.09 -0.02 23.52
CA LEU A 347 3.38 -0.41 22.14
C LEU A 347 2.12 -0.42 21.26
N LYS A 348 1.00 -0.96 21.77
CA LYS A 348 -0.29 -0.91 21.05
C LYS A 348 -0.72 0.54 20.77
N MET A 349 -0.49 1.46 21.71
CA MET A 349 -0.75 2.90 21.51
C MET A 349 0.16 3.51 20.44
N VAL A 350 1.45 3.19 20.45
CA VAL A 350 2.42 3.63 19.41
C VAL A 350 1.95 3.18 18.03
N ILE A 351 1.57 1.91 17.88
CA ILE A 351 1.11 1.36 16.59
C ILE A 351 -0.16 2.07 16.12
N LYS A 352 -1.15 2.27 17.01
CA LYS A 352 -2.38 3.01 16.70
C LYS A 352 -2.09 4.44 16.23
N GLU A 353 -1.20 5.15 16.93
CA GLU A 353 -0.82 6.51 16.55
C GLU A 353 -0.03 6.54 15.24
N SER A 354 0.83 5.54 15.00
CA SER A 354 1.54 5.42 13.73
C SER A 354 0.58 5.19 12.57
N LEU A 355 -0.48 4.38 12.74
CA LEU A 355 -1.52 4.18 11.74
C LEU A 355 -2.41 5.43 11.55
N ARG A 356 -2.63 6.24 12.59
CA ARG A 356 -3.32 7.53 12.45
C ARG A 356 -2.50 8.49 11.59
N ILE A 357 -1.21 8.65 11.88
CA ILE A 357 -0.34 9.57 11.13
C ILE A 357 -0.05 9.02 9.73
N HIS A 358 0.23 7.73 9.61
CA HIS A 358 0.65 7.08 8.37
C HIS A 358 -0.38 6.05 7.93
N SER A 359 -1.63 6.49 7.72
CA SER A 359 -2.74 5.60 7.38
C SER A 359 -2.48 4.81 6.10
N PRO A 360 -2.45 3.46 6.19
CA PRO A 360 -2.50 2.59 5.02
C PRO A 360 -3.72 2.94 4.19
N GLY A 361 -3.53 3.26 2.90
CA GLY A 361 -4.63 3.79 2.08
C GLY A 361 -5.07 5.18 2.53
N SER A 362 -4.21 6.19 2.36
CA SER A 362 -4.51 7.60 2.69
C SER A 362 -5.80 8.13 2.05
N VAL A 363 -6.21 7.51 0.95
CA VAL A 363 -7.58 7.52 0.42
C VAL A 363 -8.04 6.06 0.39
N LEU A 364 -9.25 5.80 0.87
CA LEU A 364 -9.84 4.47 0.86
C LEU A 364 -10.11 3.95 -0.55
N ILE A 365 -10.34 2.64 -0.66
CA ILE A 365 -10.82 2.04 -1.91
C ILE A 365 -12.07 2.79 -2.36
N PRO A 366 -12.10 3.28 -3.62
CA PRO A 366 -13.24 4.01 -4.14
C PRO A 366 -14.53 3.22 -4.01
N ARG A 367 -15.60 3.94 -3.65
CA ARG A 367 -16.98 3.43 -3.61
C ARG A 367 -17.78 4.02 -4.75
N GLU A 368 -18.91 3.41 -5.09
CA GLU A 368 -19.82 3.90 -6.13
C GLU A 368 -21.23 4.07 -5.54
N CYS A 369 -21.81 5.24 -5.75
CA CYS A 369 -23.19 5.54 -5.40
C CYS A 369 -24.18 4.75 -6.29
N MET A 370 -25.07 3.99 -5.69
CA MET A 370 -26.03 3.11 -6.38
C MET A 370 -27.36 3.80 -6.69
N SER A 371 -27.82 4.70 -5.83
CA SER A 371 -29.10 5.40 -5.91
C SER A 371 -28.94 6.88 -5.56
N HIS A 372 -29.86 7.74 -6.00
CA HIS A 372 -29.81 9.15 -5.64
C HIS A 372 -29.94 9.33 -4.13
N TYR A 373 -29.11 10.21 -3.57
CA TYR A 373 -29.07 10.51 -2.13
C TYR A 373 -28.62 11.96 -1.89
N ILE A 374 -28.98 12.52 -0.73
CA ILE A 374 -28.64 13.90 -0.36
C ILE A 374 -27.65 13.88 0.81
N ILE A 375 -26.43 14.36 0.58
CA ILE A 375 -25.40 14.51 1.62
C ILE A 375 -25.21 16.00 1.89
N ASP A 376 -25.36 16.44 3.15
CA ASP A 376 -25.15 17.84 3.55
C ASP A 376 -25.97 18.85 2.69
N GLY A 377 -27.19 18.44 2.29
CA GLY A 377 -28.07 19.24 1.43
C GLY A 377 -27.70 19.26 -0.07
N TYR A 378 -26.69 18.48 -0.48
CA TYR A 378 -26.27 18.33 -1.87
C TYR A 378 -26.73 17.01 -2.50
N ASP A 379 -27.15 17.08 -3.75
CA ASP A 379 -27.58 15.93 -4.55
C ASP A 379 -26.39 15.10 -5.04
N ILE A 380 -26.37 13.81 -4.66
CA ILE A 380 -25.43 12.81 -5.15
C ILE A 380 -26.19 11.84 -6.05
N TYR A 381 -25.76 11.69 -7.30
CA TYR A 381 -26.42 10.82 -8.28
C TYR A 381 -25.73 9.46 -8.40
N PRO A 382 -26.46 8.43 -8.88
CA PRO A 382 -25.87 7.12 -9.17
C PRO A 382 -24.63 7.24 -10.08
N LYS A 383 -23.70 6.28 -9.95
CA LYS A 383 -22.40 6.26 -10.65
C LYS A 383 -21.39 7.32 -10.22
N THR A 384 -21.71 8.13 -9.20
CA THR A 384 -20.73 9.00 -8.56
C THR A 384 -19.78 8.15 -7.72
N TRP A 385 -18.47 8.27 -7.98
CA TRP A 385 -17.46 7.63 -7.15
C TRP A 385 -17.34 8.39 -5.83
N VAL A 386 -17.11 7.68 -4.73
CA VAL A 386 -16.92 8.28 -3.41
C VAL A 386 -15.50 7.95 -2.94
N LEU A 387 -14.70 8.99 -2.75
CA LEU A 387 -13.34 8.92 -2.22
C LEU A 387 -13.29 9.48 -0.82
N ILE A 388 -13.07 8.60 0.15
CA ILE A 388 -12.92 8.98 1.55
C ILE A 388 -11.45 9.23 1.84
N ASN A 389 -11.13 10.45 2.25
CA ASN A 389 -9.77 10.88 2.51
C ASN A 389 -9.45 10.71 4.00
N ILE A 390 -9.06 9.50 4.39
CA ILE A 390 -8.66 9.19 5.77
C ILE A 390 -7.52 10.08 6.23
N TRP A 391 -6.57 10.42 5.36
CA TRP A 391 -5.46 11.27 5.74
C TRP A 391 -5.91 12.66 6.25
N ALA A 392 -6.94 13.23 5.64
CA ALA A 392 -7.55 14.49 6.09
C ALA A 392 -8.24 14.31 7.45
N ILE A 393 -9.05 13.25 7.57
CA ILE A 393 -9.82 12.93 8.78
C ILE A 393 -8.90 12.68 9.98
N ALA A 394 -7.83 11.92 9.78
CA ALA A 394 -6.86 11.58 10.80
C ALA A 394 -6.07 12.80 11.29
N ARG A 395 -6.10 13.91 10.53
CA ARG A 395 -5.41 15.18 10.81
C ARG A 395 -6.34 16.36 11.02
N ASP A 396 -7.64 16.10 11.16
CA ASP A 396 -8.61 17.15 11.40
C ASP A 396 -8.41 17.76 12.80
N PRO A 397 -8.11 19.07 12.93
CA PRO A 397 -7.91 19.71 14.22
C PRO A 397 -9.19 19.79 15.07
N VAL A 398 -10.38 19.64 14.47
CA VAL A 398 -11.64 19.55 15.21
C VAL A 398 -11.73 18.21 15.94
N SER A 399 -11.31 17.14 15.26
CA SER A 399 -11.30 15.78 15.81
C SER A 399 -10.09 15.48 16.69
N TRP A 400 -8.93 16.11 16.42
CA TRP A 400 -7.65 15.77 17.04
C TRP A 400 -6.89 17.02 17.51
N LYS A 401 -6.64 17.12 18.82
CA LYS A 401 -5.72 18.13 19.36
C LYS A 401 -4.28 17.86 18.89
N ASN A 402 -3.61 18.86 18.33
CA ASN A 402 -2.27 18.76 17.75
C ASN A 402 -2.16 17.58 16.75
N PRO A 403 -2.89 17.63 15.62
CA PRO A 403 -3.06 16.47 14.72
C PRO A 403 -1.77 15.99 14.05
N GLU A 404 -0.79 16.88 13.87
CA GLU A 404 0.49 16.55 13.22
C GLU A 404 1.53 16.00 14.21
N GLU A 405 1.30 16.10 15.52
CA GLU A 405 2.23 15.59 16.53
C GLU A 405 2.02 14.09 16.79
N PHE A 406 3.11 13.33 16.84
CA PHE A 406 3.11 11.92 17.24
C PHE A 406 3.00 11.78 18.75
N LEU A 407 1.77 11.56 19.25
CA LEU A 407 1.46 11.49 20.68
C LEU A 407 0.71 10.19 21.01
N PRO A 408 1.42 9.05 21.20
CA PRO A 408 0.81 7.75 21.49
C PRO A 408 -0.20 7.77 22.64
N GLU A 409 0.06 8.55 23.69
CA GLU A 409 -0.78 8.67 24.88
C GLU A 409 -2.22 9.13 24.55
N ARG A 410 -2.46 9.76 23.40
CA ARG A 410 -3.83 10.14 23.00
C ARG A 410 -4.74 8.95 22.74
N ALA A 411 -4.16 7.79 22.45
CA ALA A 411 -4.88 6.55 22.18
C ALA A 411 -5.47 5.92 23.44
N GLU A 412 -5.05 6.35 24.64
CA GLU A 412 -5.58 5.88 25.93
C GLU A 412 -7.08 6.22 26.10
N TYR A 413 -7.51 7.37 25.55
CA TYR A 413 -8.89 7.86 25.63
C TYR A 413 -9.88 7.12 24.71
N SER A 414 -9.40 6.25 23.81
CA SER A 414 -10.22 5.43 22.92
C SER A 414 -10.24 3.94 23.32
N VAL A 415 -9.79 3.60 24.53
CA VAL A 415 -9.74 2.22 25.07
C VAL A 415 -10.92 1.92 26.02
N GLY A 416 -11.93 2.79 26.06
CA GLY A 416 -13.18 2.51 26.74
C GLY A 416 -14.05 1.53 25.94
N HIS A 417 -13.90 0.23 26.24
CA HIS A 417 -14.67 -0.93 25.78
C HIS A 417 -14.10 -1.68 24.55
N HIS A 418 -13.86 -2.99 24.77
CA HIS A 418 -13.49 -4.06 23.83
C HIS A 418 -11.99 -4.36 23.64
N ASN A 419 -11.56 -5.45 24.30
CA ASN A 419 -10.23 -6.08 24.26
C ASN A 419 -9.96 -6.85 22.95
N ASN A 420 -10.25 -6.27 21.77
CA ASN A 420 -9.91 -6.89 20.49
C ASN A 420 -9.02 -5.98 19.64
N PHE A 421 -7.77 -6.40 19.46
CA PHE A 421 -6.76 -5.69 18.68
C PHE A 421 -7.03 -5.85 17.16
N SER A 422 -7.52 -4.80 16.50
CA SER A 422 -7.38 -4.60 15.05
C SER A 422 -7.09 -3.11 14.75
N GLY A 423 -6.04 -2.86 13.96
CA GLY A 423 -5.58 -1.51 13.58
C GLY A 423 -6.57 -0.71 12.73
N TYR A 424 -7.64 -1.36 12.28
CA TYR A 424 -8.90 -0.78 11.87
C TYR A 424 -9.97 -1.62 12.60
N GLY A 425 -10.63 -1.03 13.58
CA GLY A 425 -11.52 -1.73 14.51
C GLY A 425 -12.60 -2.50 13.77
N THR A 426 -12.79 -3.77 14.10
CA THR A 426 -14.09 -4.43 13.89
C THR A 426 -15.11 -4.10 14.97
N GLU A 427 -14.77 -3.22 15.93
CA GLU A 427 -15.66 -2.83 17.04
C GLU A 427 -15.17 -1.59 17.83
N GLY A 428 -14.32 -0.72 17.23
CA GLY A 428 -13.67 0.38 17.96
C GLY A 428 -13.96 1.76 17.36
N GLU A 429 -14.66 2.61 18.12
CA GLU A 429 -14.85 4.02 17.77
C GLU A 429 -13.52 4.78 17.82
N TRP A 430 -13.10 5.38 16.70
CA TRP A 430 -12.06 6.42 16.73
C TRP A 430 -12.56 7.60 17.59
N ARG A 431 -11.68 8.45 18.15
CA ARG A 431 -12.13 9.67 18.90
C ARG A 431 -12.99 10.61 18.06
N SER A 432 -12.91 10.52 16.73
CA SER A 432 -13.83 11.17 15.78
C SER A 432 -15.21 10.50 15.69
N GLY A 433 -15.48 9.45 16.46
CA GLY A 433 -16.65 8.57 16.43
C GLY A 433 -16.80 7.80 15.11
N ILE A 434 -15.72 7.64 14.34
CA ILE A 434 -15.76 6.91 13.08
C ILE A 434 -15.57 5.45 13.40
N ASP A 435 -16.51 4.65 12.95
CA ASP A 435 -16.38 3.22 12.86
C ASP A 435 -16.13 2.91 11.38
N ILE A 436 -14.91 2.51 11.04
CA ILE A 436 -14.54 2.16 9.66
C ILE A 436 -15.08 0.75 9.31
N SER A 437 -15.78 0.10 10.25
CA SER A 437 -16.36 -1.24 10.06
C SER A 437 -17.63 -1.28 9.19
N GLY A 438 -17.77 -0.38 8.20
CA GLY A 438 -18.76 -0.58 7.15
C GLY A 438 -18.59 -2.00 6.59
N GLU A 439 -19.68 -2.71 6.30
CA GLU A 439 -19.64 -4.13 5.93
C GLU A 439 -18.61 -4.43 4.82
N THR A 440 -18.37 -3.45 3.94
CA THR A 440 -17.41 -3.54 2.83
C THR A 440 -15.94 -3.28 3.19
N GLU A 441 -15.64 -2.62 4.30
CA GLU A 441 -14.27 -2.39 4.78
C GLU A 441 -13.77 -3.45 5.74
N VAL A 442 -14.68 -4.27 6.27
CA VAL A 442 -14.33 -5.44 7.08
C VAL A 442 -13.31 -6.33 6.37
N VAL A 443 -13.37 -6.49 5.05
CA VAL A 443 -12.40 -7.33 4.32
C VAL A 443 -10.98 -6.74 4.36
N LEU A 444 -10.83 -5.42 4.23
CA LEU A 444 -9.52 -4.76 4.35
C LEU A 444 -9.09 -4.66 5.81
N SER A 445 -10.01 -4.43 6.75
CA SER A 445 -9.70 -4.42 8.18
C SER A 445 -9.37 -5.82 8.72
N GLU A 446 -9.91 -6.88 8.12
CA GLU A 446 -9.59 -8.28 8.41
C GLU A 446 -8.29 -8.71 7.68
N GLN A 447 -7.98 -8.19 6.49
CA GLN A 447 -6.60 -8.23 5.98
C GLN A 447 -5.65 -7.47 6.93
N HIS A 448 -6.11 -6.41 7.60
CA HIS A 448 -5.41 -5.79 8.74
C HIS A 448 -5.50 -6.62 10.05
N ARG A 449 -6.28 -7.70 10.17
CA ARG A 449 -6.08 -8.70 11.24
C ARG A 449 -4.90 -9.61 10.94
N SER A 450 -4.62 -9.88 9.66
CA SER A 450 -3.32 -10.41 9.21
C SER A 450 -2.17 -9.45 9.55
N ILE A 451 -2.46 -8.17 9.87
CA ILE A 451 -1.47 -7.21 10.41
C ILE A 451 -1.05 -7.51 11.86
N ARG A 452 -1.62 -8.52 12.54
CA ARG A 452 -0.94 -9.12 13.71
C ARG A 452 0.49 -9.57 13.35
N CYS A 453 0.75 -9.92 12.08
CA CYS A 453 2.10 -10.21 11.56
C CYS A 453 3.07 -9.01 11.67
N TYR A 454 2.59 -7.77 11.68
CA TYR A 454 3.41 -6.56 11.61
C TYR A 454 3.68 -5.98 13.01
N ASN A 455 2.89 -6.38 14.01
CA ASN A 455 3.16 -6.08 15.42
C ASN A 455 4.51 -6.63 15.88
N CYS A 456 5.03 -7.66 15.20
CA CYS A 456 6.32 -8.27 15.52
C CYS A 456 7.52 -7.39 15.12
N VAL A 457 7.32 -6.43 14.21
CA VAL A 457 8.42 -5.62 13.65
C VAL A 457 9.05 -4.66 14.68
N PRO A 458 8.26 -3.86 15.44
CA PRO A 458 8.83 -3.04 16.51
C PRO A 458 9.38 -3.89 17.66
N LEU A 459 8.78 -5.05 17.93
CA LEU A 459 9.21 -5.96 19.00
C LEU A 459 10.61 -6.54 18.78
N ALA A 460 10.94 -6.85 17.53
CA ALA A 460 12.22 -7.43 17.15
C ALA A 460 13.41 -6.46 17.32
N LEU A 461 13.18 -5.16 17.20
CA LEU A 461 14.23 -4.12 17.15
C LEU A 461 14.41 -3.37 18.46
N VAL A 462 13.43 -3.47 19.36
CA VAL A 462 13.42 -2.80 20.66
C VAL A 462 14.13 -3.64 21.75
N VAL A 463 14.50 -4.88 21.45
CA VAL A 463 15.26 -5.75 22.35
C VAL A 463 16.70 -5.95 21.86
N PRO A 464 17.66 -5.08 22.22
CA PRO A 464 19.05 -5.49 22.32
C PRO A 464 19.29 -6.11 23.69
N LYS A 465 19.87 -7.32 23.69
CA LYS A 465 20.45 -7.98 24.87
C LYS A 465 21.32 -6.98 25.64
N GLY A 466 21.05 -6.84 26.94
CA GLY A 466 22.07 -6.36 27.87
C GLY A 466 23.26 -7.31 27.76
N GLY A 467 24.42 -6.78 27.36
CA GLY A 467 25.66 -7.52 27.41
C GLY A 467 25.92 -7.95 28.85
N SER A 468 25.79 -9.23 29.14
CA SER A 468 26.49 -9.81 30.27
C SER A 468 27.97 -9.73 29.93
N SER A 469 28.63 -8.66 30.39
CA SER A 469 30.07 -8.60 30.52
C SER A 469 30.49 -9.69 31.50
N SER A 470 30.65 -10.91 31.00
CA SER A 470 31.40 -11.95 31.70
C SER A 470 32.85 -11.51 31.72
N LYS A 471 33.20 -10.75 32.76
CA LYS A 471 34.59 -10.56 33.19
C LYS A 471 35.17 -11.93 33.52
N ARG A 472 35.72 -12.63 32.53
CA ARG A 472 36.75 -13.65 32.79
C ARG A 472 38.01 -12.91 33.23
N ARG A 473 38.17 -12.74 34.53
CA ARG A 473 39.49 -12.58 35.15
C ARG A 473 40.25 -13.89 34.92
N HIS A 474 41.22 -13.88 34.02
CA HIS A 474 42.34 -14.78 34.13
C HIS A 474 43.44 -14.05 34.89
N LYS A 475 43.73 -14.55 36.09
CA LYS A 475 44.91 -14.22 36.87
C LYS A 475 45.73 -15.50 36.92
N ASP A 476 47.05 -15.29 36.98
CA ASP A 476 48.14 -16.26 37.11
C ASP A 476 48.69 -16.69 35.72
N ARG A 477 49.97 -16.51 35.40
CA ARG A 477 51.16 -16.62 36.25
C ARG A 477 52.36 -15.91 35.58
N VAL A 478 53.13 -15.18 36.37
CA VAL A 478 54.44 -14.60 36.00
C VAL A 478 55.53 -15.64 36.25
N THR A 479 56.35 -15.91 35.23
CA THR A 479 57.75 -16.39 35.22
C THR A 479 58.13 -16.34 33.72
N GLY A 480 59.17 -15.70 33.20
CA GLY A 480 60.48 -15.30 33.68
C GLY A 480 61.45 -15.61 32.52
N GLU A 481 62.35 -14.67 32.19
CA GLU A 481 63.55 -14.84 31.32
C GLU A 481 63.30 -15.21 29.84
N SER A 482 64.12 -14.88 28.85
CA SER A 482 65.22 -13.94 28.59
C SER A 482 65.52 -14.07 27.08
N ASP A 483 66.39 -13.21 26.56
CA ASP A 483 67.07 -13.30 25.25
C ASP A 483 66.23 -12.79 24.05
N GLY A 484 66.59 -11.74 23.30
CA GLY A 484 67.90 -11.15 23.04
C GLY A 484 68.37 -11.58 21.65
N GLU A 485 68.18 -10.74 20.63
CA GLU A 485 69.13 -10.53 19.51
C GLU A 485 68.61 -9.48 18.52
N GLU A 486 69.31 -8.34 18.48
CA GLU A 486 69.47 -7.48 17.32
C GLU A 486 70.30 -8.22 16.25
N ILE A 487 70.10 -7.91 14.96
CA ILE A 487 71.19 -7.66 14.00
C ILE A 487 70.62 -6.88 12.79
N GLU A 488 71.35 -5.82 12.46
CA GLU A 488 71.19 -4.87 11.36
C GLU A 488 71.62 -5.44 9.99
N GLY A 489 71.21 -4.75 8.90
CA GLY A 489 72.16 -4.36 7.86
C GLY A 489 71.87 -4.74 6.39
N GLY A 490 71.90 -3.71 5.52
CA GLY A 490 72.24 -3.80 4.08
C GLY A 490 71.08 -3.51 3.11
N GLU A 491 70.79 -2.24 2.75
CA GLU A 491 71.31 -1.48 1.58
C GLU A 491 71.28 -2.17 0.20
N GLY A 492 70.63 -1.54 -0.80
CA GLY A 492 70.84 -1.89 -2.21
C GLY A 492 69.84 -1.42 -3.29
N ARG A 493 69.74 -0.10 -3.51
CA ARG A 493 69.54 0.66 -4.79
C ARG A 493 68.61 0.20 -5.95
N GLY A 494 67.90 1.21 -6.48
CA GLY A 494 67.60 1.46 -7.91
C GLY A 494 66.16 1.08 -8.33
N HIS A 495 65.37 1.85 -9.08
CA HIS A 495 65.58 3.03 -9.92
C HIS A 495 64.21 3.72 -10.15
N GLU A 496 64.24 5.03 -10.41
CA GLU A 496 63.13 5.89 -10.84
C GLU A 496 62.44 5.43 -12.14
N GLY A 497 61.16 5.82 -12.31
CA GLY A 497 60.45 5.67 -13.57
C GLY A 497 58.99 6.11 -13.52
N SER A 498 58.75 7.42 -13.57
CA SER A 498 57.46 8.07 -13.85
C SER A 498 57.00 7.85 -15.29
N VAL A 499 55.73 7.47 -15.53
CA VAL A 499 55.07 7.59 -16.85
C VAL A 499 53.57 7.93 -16.68
N GLU A 500 53.18 8.98 -17.40
CA GLU A 500 51.84 9.56 -17.59
C GLU A 500 50.93 8.73 -18.55
N PRO A 501 49.65 9.09 -18.75
CA PRO A 501 48.59 8.20 -19.23
C PRO A 501 48.42 8.16 -20.76
N SER A 502 47.77 7.11 -21.26
CA SER A 502 47.36 6.99 -22.67
C SER A 502 45.84 6.88 -22.84
N ARG A 503 45.31 7.84 -23.61
CA ARG A 503 44.13 7.86 -24.52
C ARG A 503 43.99 6.56 -25.34
N ASP A 504 42.91 6.21 -26.02
CA ASP A 504 41.56 6.71 -26.37
C ASP A 504 40.86 5.48 -26.98
N GLU A 505 39.53 5.34 -26.88
CA GLU A 505 38.67 5.15 -28.07
C GLU A 505 37.18 5.21 -27.73
N ARG A 506 36.47 5.90 -28.63
CA ARG A 506 35.06 6.28 -28.63
C ARG A 506 34.16 5.13 -29.05
N GLU A 507 32.98 5.04 -28.44
CA GLU A 507 31.73 4.79 -29.18
C GLU A 507 30.63 5.72 -28.61
N GLU A 508 30.23 6.70 -29.42
CA GLU A 508 29.02 7.52 -29.25
C GLU A 508 27.85 6.80 -29.93
N GLY A 509 26.68 6.79 -29.28
CA GLY A 509 25.43 6.25 -29.84
C GLY A 509 24.19 6.75 -29.11
N GLU A 510 23.68 7.90 -29.58
CA GLU A 510 22.28 8.34 -29.58
C GLU A 510 21.46 8.31 -28.27
N GLN A 511 21.43 9.47 -27.59
CA GLN A 511 20.40 9.78 -26.60
C GLN A 511 19.99 11.26 -26.71
N SER A 512 19.21 11.61 -27.73
CA SER A 512 18.45 12.87 -27.77
C SER A 512 17.22 12.71 -28.67
N ASP A 513 16.03 12.89 -28.08
CA ASP A 513 14.88 13.54 -28.78
C ASP A 513 13.61 13.68 -27.92
N ASN A 514 13.53 13.10 -26.71
CA ASN A 514 12.34 13.23 -25.86
C ASN A 514 12.42 14.30 -24.75
N SER A 515 13.51 15.06 -24.64
CA SER A 515 13.69 16.08 -23.59
C SER A 515 13.18 17.48 -23.98
N GLU A 516 13.02 17.80 -25.27
CA GLU A 516 12.61 19.14 -25.73
C GLU A 516 11.09 19.36 -25.75
N SER A 517 10.28 18.30 -25.86
CA SER A 517 8.81 18.43 -25.84
C SER A 517 8.24 18.64 -24.42
N LEU A 518 8.89 18.09 -23.40
CA LEU A 518 8.48 18.19 -21.99
C LEU A 518 8.91 19.51 -21.33
N THR A 519 9.98 20.14 -21.79
CA THR A 519 10.43 21.46 -21.34
C THR A 519 9.52 22.58 -21.86
N GLY A 520 9.03 22.47 -23.10
CA GLY A 520 8.04 23.41 -23.67
C GLY A 520 6.69 23.42 -22.95
N LEU A 521 6.16 22.24 -22.59
CA LEU A 521 4.92 22.09 -21.83
C LEU A 521 5.05 22.60 -20.38
N ARG A 522 6.21 22.41 -19.74
CA ARG A 522 6.52 22.99 -18.43
C ARG A 522 6.63 24.51 -18.46
N GLY A 523 7.24 25.08 -19.51
CA GLY A 523 7.36 26.52 -19.70
C GLY A 523 6.00 27.21 -19.87
N ALA A 524 5.10 26.60 -20.67
CA ALA A 524 3.74 27.11 -20.87
C ALA A 524 2.86 26.98 -19.61
N ALA A 525 3.02 25.93 -18.81
CA ALA A 525 2.29 25.78 -17.55
C ALA A 525 2.74 26.80 -16.48
N CYS A 526 4.05 27.10 -16.39
CA CYS A 526 4.58 28.09 -15.46
C CYS A 526 4.15 29.52 -15.81
N SER A 527 4.04 29.88 -17.09
CA SER A 527 3.59 31.22 -17.51
C SER A 527 2.10 31.45 -17.23
N VAL A 528 1.26 30.43 -17.39
CA VAL A 528 -0.17 30.47 -17.05
C VAL A 528 -0.36 30.57 -15.53
N LEU A 529 0.41 29.82 -14.74
CA LEU A 529 0.38 29.89 -13.27
C LEU A 529 0.84 31.26 -12.73
N ALA A 530 1.80 31.90 -13.39
CA ALA A 530 2.24 33.25 -13.04
C ALA A 530 1.18 34.32 -13.37
N GLN A 531 0.49 34.19 -14.50
CA GLN A 531 -0.62 35.09 -14.88
C GLN A 531 -1.86 34.94 -13.99
N GLU A 532 -2.13 33.74 -13.48
CA GLU A 532 -3.29 33.49 -12.61
C GLU A 532 -3.01 33.89 -11.15
N LYS A 533 -1.76 33.80 -10.68
CA LYS A 533 -1.32 34.36 -9.40
C LYS A 533 -1.47 35.90 -9.36
N ALA A 534 -1.11 36.58 -10.44
CA ALA A 534 -1.27 38.03 -10.57
C ALA A 534 -2.73 38.52 -10.72
N ARG A 535 -3.71 37.61 -10.84
CA ARG A 535 -5.15 37.93 -10.84
C ARG A 535 -5.83 37.65 -9.49
N LEU A 536 -5.13 36.97 -8.57
CA LEU A 536 -5.65 36.54 -7.27
C LEU A 536 -5.04 37.31 -6.09
N ASP A 537 -3.95 38.05 -6.31
CA ASP A 537 -3.49 39.17 -5.49
C ASP A 537 -4.15 40.46 -5.98
#